data_AF-R9M5V0-F1
#
_entry.id   AF-R9M5V0-F1
#
_cell.length_a   1.000
_cell.length_b   1.000
_cell.length_c   1.000
_cell.angle_alpha   90.00
_cell.angle_beta   90.00
_cell.angle_gamma   90.00
#
_symmetry.space_group_name_H-M   'P 1'
#
loop_
_entity.id
_entity.type
_entity.pdbx_description
1 polymer ?
#
loop_
_entity_poly.entity_id
_entity_poly.type
_entity_poly.pdbx_seq_one_letter_code
_entity_poly.pdbx_strand_id
1 'polypeptide(L)'
;MKLERRSDTGEPLSPAPEENPSSGPDGKKPVIVYILVLFTVAFLLMIWSLFSHQRSNTEAIGRLQGSVSAMQEVQELQDRVIQLQEELAEVKEQLEQEQEAAETAAAAARDEAGALLTERDSLEAQVAALTALYRLQQLYAARDLESCEAEISALGSGSLLDSLDAVSRKWDWDVTPPSERYLELKEAVSALEDRAP
;
A
#
# COMPACT_ATOMS: atom_id res chain seq x y z
N MET A 1 -38.79 21.36 -15.52
CA MET A 1 -37.58 21.14 -14.69
C MET A 1 -36.59 22.23 -15.05
N LYS A 2 -36.17 23.03 -14.06
CA LYS A 2 -35.22 24.14 -14.22
C LYS A 2 -33.81 23.57 -14.09
N LEU A 3 -33.11 23.53 -15.21
CA LEU A 3 -31.68 23.35 -15.31
C LEU A 3 -31.24 24.41 -16.32
N GLU A 4 -30.45 25.39 -15.90
CA GLU A 4 -29.19 25.71 -16.57
C GLU A 4 -28.41 26.78 -15.80
N ARG A 5 -27.12 26.80 -16.10
CA ARG A 5 -25.99 27.06 -15.22
C ARG A 5 -25.87 28.49 -14.66
N ARG A 6 -25.44 28.53 -13.39
CA ARG A 6 -24.68 29.62 -12.76
C ARG A 6 -23.44 29.97 -13.59
N SER A 7 -23.29 31.23 -13.96
CA SER A 7 -22.24 32.13 -13.44
C SER A 7 -22.37 33.46 -14.18
N ASP A 8 -22.55 34.49 -13.37
CA ASP A 8 -23.00 35.83 -13.69
C ASP A 8 -21.99 36.58 -14.58
N THR A 9 -22.52 37.13 -15.67
CA THR A 9 -22.12 38.36 -16.38
C THR A 9 -20.69 38.45 -16.93
N GLY A 10 -20.58 38.08 -18.22
CA GLY A 10 -19.60 38.65 -19.14
C GLY A 10 -20.08 39.98 -19.73
N GLU A 11 -19.13 40.92 -19.79
CA GLU A 11 -18.92 42.10 -20.66
C GLU A 11 -20.06 42.69 -21.53
N PRO A 12 -20.08 44.04 -21.72
CA PRO A 12 -19.52 44.60 -22.96
C PRO A 12 -18.83 45.99 -22.86
N LEU A 13 -17.68 46.09 -23.53
CA LEU A 13 -17.19 47.14 -24.46
C LEU A 13 -17.79 48.59 -24.50
N SER A 14 -16.86 49.57 -24.35
CA SER A 14 -16.76 50.93 -24.95
C SER A 14 -17.64 52.11 -24.44
N PRO A 15 -17.26 53.39 -24.69
CA PRO A 15 -15.92 54.01 -24.74
C PRO A 15 -15.86 55.41 -24.04
N ALA A 16 -14.68 55.84 -23.56
CA ALA A 16 -14.31 57.27 -23.46
C ALA A 16 -12.78 57.42 -23.31
N PRO A 17 -12.05 57.62 -24.42
CA PRO A 17 -10.64 57.98 -24.41
C PRO A 17 -10.46 59.49 -24.19
N GLU A 18 -9.40 59.81 -23.44
CA GLU A 18 -8.44 60.91 -23.61
C GLU A 18 -8.88 62.27 -24.19
N GLU A 19 -8.60 63.34 -23.42
CA GLU A 19 -7.65 64.43 -23.74
C GLU A 19 -7.57 65.33 -22.48
N ASN A 20 -6.44 65.38 -21.73
CA ASN A 20 -5.35 66.39 -21.82
C ASN A 20 -5.80 67.88 -21.83
N PRO A 21 -4.99 68.88 -21.39
CA PRO A 21 -3.58 68.83 -21.01
C PRO A 21 -3.17 69.67 -19.77
N SER A 22 -1.97 69.31 -19.25
CA SER A 22 -0.81 70.18 -18.98
C SER A 22 -0.96 71.63 -18.43
N SER A 23 -0.07 71.91 -17.46
CA SER A 23 0.69 73.16 -17.30
C SER A 23 -0.12 74.34 -16.73
N GLY A 24 0.09 74.79 -15.49
CA GLY A 24 1.34 75.18 -14.82
C GLY A 24 0.98 76.49 -14.07
N PRO A 25 1.57 76.81 -12.90
CA PRO A 25 2.66 77.77 -13.01
C PRO A 25 3.75 77.58 -11.95
N ASP A 26 4.94 77.98 -12.35
CA ASP A 26 5.99 78.58 -11.54
C ASP A 26 5.86 78.55 -10.01
N GLY A 27 6.91 77.95 -9.44
CA GLY A 27 7.55 78.55 -8.30
C GLY A 27 7.10 77.96 -6.97
N LYS A 28 8.06 77.29 -6.32
CA LYS A 28 8.12 77.02 -4.87
C LYS A 28 7.48 75.72 -4.38
N LYS A 29 7.57 74.59 -5.11
CA LYS A 29 7.47 73.27 -4.45
C LYS A 29 8.49 72.18 -4.89
N PRO A 30 9.67 72.47 -5.50
CA PRO A 30 10.71 71.44 -5.50
C PRO A 30 11.18 71.13 -4.07
N VAL A 31 11.11 72.12 -3.17
CA VAL A 31 11.48 71.99 -1.75
C VAL A 31 10.68 70.92 -1.03
N ILE A 32 9.36 70.82 -1.27
CA ILE A 32 8.52 69.81 -0.59
C ILE A 32 8.88 68.41 -1.07
N VAL A 33 9.14 68.23 -2.37
CA VAL A 33 9.58 66.95 -2.92
C VAL A 33 10.96 66.58 -2.35
N TYR A 34 11.87 67.55 -2.26
CA TYR A 34 13.19 67.31 -1.65
C TYR A 34 13.10 67.00 -0.16
N ILE A 35 12.21 67.64 0.61
CA ILE A 35 11.98 67.33 2.04
C ILE A 35 11.40 65.92 2.19
N LEU A 36 10.48 65.50 1.32
CA LEU A 36 9.87 64.17 1.37
C LEU A 36 10.91 63.08 1.04
N VAL A 37 11.78 63.34 0.04
CA VAL A 37 12.91 62.45 -0.28
C VAL A 37 13.98 62.48 0.82
N LEU A 38 14.28 63.64 1.42
CA LEU A 38 15.19 63.72 2.57
C LEU A 38 14.63 62.99 3.78
N PHE A 39 13.32 63.01 4.01
CA PHE A 39 12.68 62.29 5.10
C PHE A 39 12.75 60.78 4.88
N THR A 40 12.52 60.30 3.66
CA THR A 40 12.68 58.87 3.35
C THR A 40 14.13 58.43 3.45
N VAL A 41 15.09 59.24 2.96
CA VAL A 41 16.53 58.97 3.11
C VAL A 41 16.95 59.02 4.58
N ALA A 42 16.45 59.96 5.38
CA ALA A 42 16.71 60.02 6.81
C ALA A 42 16.10 58.83 7.56
N PHE A 43 14.89 58.39 7.20
CA PHE A 43 14.29 57.17 7.74
C PHE A 43 15.06 55.93 7.34
N LEU A 44 15.48 55.83 6.08
CA LEU A 44 16.33 54.74 5.60
C LEU A 44 17.69 54.76 6.32
N LEU A 45 18.30 55.93 6.51
CA LEU A 45 19.53 56.09 7.28
C LEU A 45 19.33 55.84 8.77
N MET A 46 18.15 56.11 9.33
CA MET A 46 17.82 55.81 10.72
C MET A 46 17.59 54.30 10.91
N ILE A 47 16.94 53.63 9.96
CA ILE A 47 16.77 52.17 9.92
C ILE A 47 18.13 51.49 9.66
N TRP A 48 18.96 52.06 8.78
CA TRP A 48 20.30 51.55 8.50
C TRP A 48 21.29 51.87 9.63
N SER A 49 21.09 52.98 10.33
CA SER A 49 21.77 53.30 11.58
C SER A 49 21.33 52.33 12.67
N LEU A 50 20.05 52.00 12.82
CA LEU A 50 19.59 50.95 13.74
C LEU A 50 20.15 49.58 13.36
N PHE A 51 20.25 49.26 12.07
CA PHE A 51 20.87 48.03 11.57
C PHE A 51 22.38 48.01 11.84
N SER A 52 23.06 49.13 11.63
CA SER A 52 24.48 49.31 11.96
C SER A 52 24.72 49.40 13.47
N HIS A 53 23.75 49.87 14.26
CA HIS A 53 23.84 50.08 15.70
C HIS A 53 23.38 48.85 16.49
N GLN A 54 22.64 47.93 15.88
CA GLN A 54 22.58 46.54 16.32
C GLN A 54 23.89 45.79 16.06
N ARG A 55 24.68 46.20 15.05
CA ARG A 55 26.04 45.66 14.80
C ARG A 55 27.17 46.39 15.54
N SER A 56 26.97 47.62 16.01
CA SER A 56 28.00 48.41 16.70
C SER A 56 27.80 48.48 18.22
N ASN A 57 26.68 48.03 18.77
CA ASN A 57 26.62 47.64 20.19
C ASN A 57 27.27 46.25 20.43
N THR A 58 27.80 45.64 19.37
CA THR A 58 28.56 44.39 19.34
C THR A 58 30.07 44.59 19.59
N GLU A 59 30.50 45.71 20.18
CA GLU A 59 31.93 45.89 20.51
C GLU A 59 32.23 46.15 21.99
N ALA A 60 31.27 46.62 22.81
CA ALA A 60 31.53 46.88 24.23
C ALA A 60 30.74 45.98 25.21
N ILE A 61 29.63 45.38 24.78
CA ILE A 61 28.87 44.39 25.57
C ILE A 61 29.11 42.95 25.03
N GLY A 62 29.88 42.81 23.95
CA GLY A 62 30.12 41.56 23.23
C GLY A 62 31.19 40.62 23.82
N ARG A 63 31.85 40.93 24.94
CA ARG A 63 32.89 40.03 25.51
C ARG A 63 32.51 39.28 26.77
N LEU A 64 31.43 39.65 27.45
CA LEU A 64 30.96 38.93 28.65
C LEU A 64 29.51 38.45 28.54
N GLN A 65 28.62 39.17 27.84
CA GLN A 65 27.27 38.64 27.54
C GLN A 65 27.26 37.67 26.35
N GLY A 66 28.18 37.81 25.39
CA GLY A 66 28.36 36.83 24.32
C GLY A 66 28.82 35.46 24.84
N SER A 67 29.57 35.40 25.95
CA SER A 67 30.00 34.13 26.55
C SER A 67 28.92 33.44 27.40
N VAL A 68 27.90 34.16 27.88
CA VAL A 68 26.76 33.57 28.63
C VAL A 68 25.58 33.31 27.71
N SER A 69 25.32 34.20 26.74
CA SER A 69 24.28 34.04 25.72
C SER A 69 24.64 33.00 24.66
N ALA A 70 25.89 32.92 24.20
CA ALA A 70 26.31 31.81 23.33
C ALA A 70 26.40 30.49 24.11
N MET A 71 26.62 30.52 25.42
CA MET A 71 26.59 29.33 26.27
C MET A 71 25.15 28.86 26.56
N GLN A 72 24.19 29.78 26.72
CA GLN A 72 22.75 29.46 26.76
C GLN A 72 22.22 28.99 25.40
N GLU A 73 22.67 29.59 24.31
CA GLU A 73 22.32 29.12 22.95
C GLU A 73 22.95 27.75 22.64
N VAL A 74 24.17 27.48 23.12
CA VAL A 74 24.80 26.15 23.06
C VAL A 74 24.09 25.14 23.97
N GLN A 75 23.57 25.55 25.13
CA GLN A 75 22.74 24.70 25.98
C GLN A 75 21.40 24.38 25.33
N GLU A 76 20.70 25.37 24.76
CA GLU A 76 19.46 25.12 24.00
C GLU A 76 19.70 24.26 22.76
N LEU A 77 20.83 24.43 22.08
CA LEU A 77 21.24 23.55 20.97
C LEU A 77 21.57 22.14 21.44
N GLN A 78 22.26 21.97 22.58
CA GLN A 78 22.50 20.65 23.17
C GLN A 78 21.19 19.97 23.58
N ASP A 79 20.28 20.70 24.23
CA ASP A 79 18.98 20.17 24.63
C ASP A 79 18.15 19.74 23.41
N ARG A 80 18.15 20.52 22.32
CA ARG A 80 17.51 20.12 21.06
C ARG A 80 18.18 18.92 20.41
N VAL A 81 19.51 18.82 20.46
CA VAL A 81 20.24 17.66 19.92
C VAL A 81 19.91 16.41 20.74
N ILE A 82 19.81 16.52 22.06
CA ILE A 82 19.40 15.41 22.94
C ILE A 82 17.96 15.00 22.65
N GLN A 83 17.03 15.96 22.55
CA GLN A 83 15.63 15.69 22.19
C GLN A 83 15.52 14.97 20.84
N LEU A 84 16.23 15.46 19.81
CA LEU A 84 16.24 14.82 18.50
C LEU A 84 16.87 13.43 18.53
N GLN A 85 17.87 13.19 19.38
CA GLN A 85 18.45 11.86 19.56
C GLN A 85 17.48 10.90 20.25
N GLU A 86 16.71 11.39 21.22
CA GLU A 86 15.68 10.63 21.93
C GLU A 86 14.52 10.29 20.98
N GLU A 87 14.01 11.27 20.21
CA GLU A 87 13.01 11.04 19.16
C GLU A 87 13.51 10.05 18.10
N LEU A 88 14.77 10.16 17.67
CA LEU A 88 15.36 9.21 16.73
C LEU A 88 15.53 7.81 17.32
N ALA A 89 15.79 7.69 18.63
CA ALA A 89 15.86 6.40 19.31
C ALA A 89 14.46 5.77 19.42
N GLU A 90 13.47 6.55 19.82
CA GLU A 90 12.07 6.12 19.93
C GLU A 90 11.51 5.68 18.57
N VAL A 91 11.71 6.48 17.52
CA VAL A 91 11.25 6.12 16.16
C VAL A 91 11.95 4.87 15.64
N LYS A 92 13.23 4.66 15.96
CA LYS A 92 13.95 3.42 15.59
C LYS A 92 13.41 2.21 16.33
N GLU A 93 13.15 2.33 17.62
CA GLU A 93 12.55 1.26 18.41
C GLU A 93 11.14 0.91 17.91
N GLN A 94 10.32 1.92 17.58
CA GLN A 94 9.02 1.71 16.94
C GLN A 94 9.15 1.02 15.58
N LEU A 95 10.12 1.43 14.76
CA LEU A 95 10.35 0.82 13.46
C LEU A 95 10.79 -0.65 13.59
N GLU A 96 11.70 -0.96 14.52
CA GLU A 96 12.12 -2.32 14.82
C GLU A 96 10.93 -3.17 15.31
N GLN A 97 10.12 -2.62 16.23
CA GLN A 97 8.93 -3.29 16.73
C GLN A 97 7.88 -3.54 15.64
N GLU A 98 7.61 -2.56 14.79
CA GLU A 98 6.70 -2.72 13.64
C GLU A 98 7.25 -3.72 12.63
N GLN A 99 8.57 -3.74 12.40
CA GLN A 99 9.20 -4.70 11.50
C GLN A 99 9.10 -6.12 12.05
N GLU A 100 9.38 -6.34 13.34
CA GLU A 100 9.19 -7.64 13.99
C GLU A 100 7.72 -8.09 13.96
N ALA A 101 6.77 -7.17 14.21
CA ALA A 101 5.35 -7.45 14.10
C ALA A 101 4.94 -7.80 12.65
N ALA A 102 5.50 -7.13 11.65
CA ALA A 102 5.25 -7.42 10.25
C ALA A 102 5.85 -8.76 9.83
N GLU A 103 7.05 -9.10 10.29
CA GLU A 103 7.71 -10.37 10.01
C GLU A 103 6.96 -11.56 10.63
N THR A 104 6.50 -11.41 11.87
CA THR A 104 5.67 -12.43 12.54
C THR A 104 4.31 -12.61 11.86
N ALA A 105 3.64 -11.52 11.48
CA ALA A 105 2.40 -11.58 10.71
C ALA A 105 2.61 -12.22 9.32
N ALA A 106 3.72 -11.90 8.64
CA ALA A 106 4.05 -12.50 7.35
C ALA A 106 4.38 -14.00 7.47
N ALA A 107 5.04 -14.42 8.55
CA ALA A 107 5.29 -15.83 8.82
C ALA A 107 3.97 -16.59 9.04
N ALA A 108 3.08 -16.07 9.89
CA ALA A 108 1.77 -16.66 10.13
C ALA A 108 0.94 -16.76 8.83
N ALA A 109 0.93 -15.69 8.02
CA ALA A 109 0.23 -15.70 6.74
C ALA A 109 0.80 -16.73 5.74
N ARG A 110 2.12 -16.97 5.75
CA ARG A 110 2.75 -18.02 4.93
C ARG A 110 2.36 -19.41 5.40
N ASP A 111 2.30 -19.65 6.69
CA ASP A 111 1.90 -20.93 7.26
C ASP A 111 0.41 -21.22 6.95
N GLU A 112 -0.46 -20.24 7.09
CA GLU A 112 -1.87 -20.33 6.70
C GLU A 112 -2.03 -20.59 5.20
N ALA A 113 -1.31 -19.85 4.35
CA ALA A 113 -1.31 -20.08 2.92
C ALA A 113 -0.81 -21.49 2.57
N GLY A 114 0.24 -21.98 3.25
CA GLY A 114 0.73 -23.34 3.11
C GLY A 114 -0.33 -24.39 3.46
N ALA A 115 -1.02 -24.21 4.59
CA ALA A 115 -2.10 -25.11 5.00
C ALA A 115 -3.24 -25.13 3.96
N LEU A 116 -3.68 -23.97 3.48
CA LEU A 116 -4.72 -23.87 2.45
C LEU A 116 -4.31 -24.52 1.13
N LEU A 117 -3.04 -24.40 0.71
CA LEU A 117 -2.53 -25.09 -0.47
C LEU A 117 -2.59 -26.61 -0.30
N THR A 118 -2.17 -27.13 0.87
CA THR A 118 -2.26 -28.59 1.12
C THR A 118 -3.71 -29.09 1.14
N GLU A 119 -4.64 -28.30 1.68
CA GLU A 119 -6.06 -28.63 1.65
C GLU A 119 -6.59 -28.63 0.21
N ARG A 120 -6.23 -27.61 -0.59
CA ARG A 120 -6.57 -27.53 -2.01
C ARG A 120 -6.06 -28.74 -2.80
N ASP A 121 -4.79 -29.07 -2.66
CA ASP A 121 -4.19 -30.23 -3.34
C ASP A 121 -4.90 -31.53 -2.94
N SER A 122 -5.24 -31.68 -1.65
CA SER A 122 -5.99 -32.85 -1.17
C SER A 122 -7.40 -32.92 -1.78
N LEU A 123 -8.10 -31.80 -1.94
CA LEU A 123 -9.44 -31.75 -2.53
C LEU A 123 -9.38 -32.01 -4.04
N GLU A 124 -8.39 -31.48 -4.73
CA GLU A 124 -8.17 -31.71 -6.16
C GLU A 124 -7.89 -33.20 -6.42
N ALA A 125 -7.08 -33.85 -5.58
CA ALA A 125 -6.84 -35.29 -5.65
C ALA A 125 -8.13 -36.11 -5.41
N GLN A 126 -8.97 -35.70 -4.45
CA GLN A 126 -10.27 -36.35 -4.19
C GLN A 126 -11.22 -36.22 -5.38
N VAL A 127 -11.31 -35.03 -6.00
CA VAL A 127 -12.15 -34.80 -7.19
C VAL A 127 -11.65 -35.62 -8.37
N ALA A 128 -10.33 -35.67 -8.58
CA ALA A 128 -9.72 -36.49 -9.63
C ALA A 128 -10.03 -37.99 -9.42
N ALA A 129 -9.97 -38.47 -8.17
CA ALA A 129 -10.30 -39.85 -7.83
C ALA A 129 -11.76 -40.20 -8.13
N LEU A 130 -12.70 -39.36 -7.72
CA LEU A 130 -14.11 -39.54 -8.00
C LEU A 130 -14.42 -39.47 -9.50
N THR A 131 -13.74 -38.59 -10.24
CA THR A 131 -13.90 -38.45 -11.70
C THR A 131 -13.42 -39.71 -12.42
N ALA A 132 -12.30 -40.26 -11.99
CA ALA A 132 -11.76 -41.49 -12.57
C ALA A 132 -12.63 -42.72 -12.23
N LEU A 133 -13.20 -42.80 -11.02
CA LEU A 133 -14.24 -43.79 -10.70
C LEU A 133 -15.45 -43.67 -11.62
N TYR A 134 -15.94 -42.44 -11.85
CA TYR A 134 -17.05 -42.20 -12.75
C TYR A 134 -16.73 -42.63 -14.19
N ARG A 135 -15.52 -42.34 -14.67
CA ARG A 135 -15.05 -42.80 -15.99
C ARG A 135 -15.02 -44.33 -16.06
N LEU A 136 -14.50 -45.01 -15.04
CA LEU A 136 -14.49 -46.47 -14.98
C LEU A 136 -15.91 -47.04 -15.05
N GLN A 137 -16.88 -46.45 -14.34
CA GLN A 137 -18.29 -46.86 -14.41
C GLN A 137 -18.87 -46.71 -15.82
N GLN A 138 -18.54 -45.62 -16.52
CA GLN A 138 -18.99 -45.42 -17.89
C GLN A 138 -18.38 -46.44 -18.86
N LEU A 139 -17.09 -46.73 -18.74
CA LEU A 139 -16.40 -47.73 -19.56
C LEU A 139 -16.95 -49.14 -19.31
N TYR A 140 -17.22 -49.47 -18.05
CA TYR A 140 -17.84 -50.74 -17.68
C TYR A 140 -19.25 -50.88 -18.28
N ALA A 141 -20.05 -49.81 -18.25
CA ALA A 141 -21.36 -49.78 -18.89
C ALA A 141 -21.27 -49.92 -20.42
N ALA A 142 -20.22 -49.37 -21.04
CA ALA A 142 -19.91 -49.53 -22.46
C ALA A 142 -19.32 -50.91 -22.82
N ARG A 143 -19.03 -51.77 -21.83
CA ARG A 143 -18.39 -53.09 -21.97
C ARG A 143 -17.00 -53.04 -22.63
N ASP A 144 -16.33 -51.90 -22.51
CA ASP A 144 -14.95 -51.74 -22.98
C ASP A 144 -13.98 -52.19 -21.88
N LEU A 145 -13.63 -53.48 -21.89
CA LEU A 145 -12.80 -54.11 -20.85
C LEU A 145 -11.35 -53.63 -20.91
N GLU A 146 -10.78 -53.43 -22.11
CA GLU A 146 -9.41 -52.96 -22.29
C GLU A 146 -9.21 -51.56 -21.68
N SER A 147 -10.15 -50.64 -21.96
CA SER A 147 -10.11 -49.31 -21.34
C SER A 147 -10.38 -49.36 -19.83
N CYS A 148 -11.19 -50.32 -19.34
CA CYS A 148 -11.41 -50.51 -17.90
C CYS A 148 -10.13 -50.95 -17.19
N GLU A 149 -9.39 -51.92 -17.74
CA GLU A 149 -8.13 -52.40 -17.16
C GLU A 149 -7.09 -51.28 -17.11
N ALA A 150 -7.01 -50.46 -18.16
CA ALA A 150 -6.14 -49.29 -18.20
C ALA A 150 -6.49 -48.26 -17.11
N GLU A 151 -7.78 -47.95 -16.92
CA GLU A 151 -8.23 -47.04 -15.87
C GLU A 151 -8.05 -47.63 -14.46
N ILE A 152 -8.29 -48.93 -14.26
CA ILE A 152 -8.03 -49.62 -12.98
C ILE A 152 -6.54 -49.58 -12.64
N SER A 153 -5.67 -49.80 -13.62
CA SER A 153 -4.22 -49.71 -13.44
C SER A 153 -3.77 -48.28 -13.12
N ALA A 154 -4.36 -47.29 -13.79
CA ALA A 154 -4.12 -45.87 -13.50
C ALA A 154 -4.59 -45.47 -12.09
N LEU A 155 -5.76 -45.96 -11.66
CA LEU A 155 -6.29 -45.72 -10.32
C LEU A 155 -5.46 -46.41 -9.23
N GLY A 156 -5.06 -47.65 -9.46
CA GLY A 156 -4.38 -48.50 -8.49
C GLY A 156 -2.89 -48.25 -8.31
N SER A 157 -2.24 -47.53 -9.25
CA SER A 157 -0.81 -47.21 -9.18
C SER A 157 -0.51 -45.83 -8.58
N GLY A 158 -1.54 -45.03 -8.28
CA GLY A 158 -1.39 -43.66 -7.80
C GLY A 158 -1.89 -43.41 -6.38
N SER A 159 -1.58 -42.22 -5.85
CA SER A 159 -2.17 -41.63 -4.62
C SER A 159 -3.67 -41.35 -4.72
N LEU A 160 -4.26 -41.68 -5.87
CA LEU A 160 -5.65 -41.49 -6.19
C LEU A 160 -6.55 -42.48 -5.43
N LEU A 161 -6.07 -43.71 -5.21
CA LEU A 161 -6.79 -44.69 -4.39
C LEU A 161 -6.85 -44.25 -2.92
N ASP A 162 -5.75 -43.73 -2.37
CA ASP A 162 -5.72 -43.18 -1.01
C ASP A 162 -6.69 -42.00 -0.86
N SER A 163 -6.80 -41.17 -1.90
CA SER A 163 -7.75 -40.06 -1.95
C SER A 163 -9.20 -40.54 -2.02
N LEU A 164 -9.47 -41.62 -2.76
CA LEU A 164 -10.79 -42.25 -2.83
C LEU A 164 -11.19 -42.87 -1.48
N ASP A 165 -10.26 -43.54 -0.80
CA ASP A 165 -10.46 -44.09 0.53
C ASP A 165 -10.66 -43.01 1.59
N ALA A 166 -9.93 -41.89 1.47
CA ALA A 166 -10.12 -40.73 2.34
C ALA A 166 -11.54 -40.15 2.17
N VAL A 167 -12.04 -40.04 0.94
CA VAL A 167 -13.42 -39.62 0.66
C VAL A 167 -14.43 -40.61 1.23
N SER A 168 -14.18 -41.90 1.04
CA SER A 168 -15.02 -42.97 1.56
C SER A 168 -15.15 -42.91 3.09
N ARG A 169 -14.04 -42.69 3.80
CA ARG A 169 -14.01 -42.56 5.28
C ARG A 169 -14.56 -41.24 5.82
N LYS A 170 -14.53 -40.17 5.02
CA LYS A 170 -14.88 -38.81 5.47
C LYS A 170 -16.39 -38.61 5.61
N TRP A 171 -17.18 -39.29 4.79
CA TRP A 171 -18.63 -39.12 4.74
C TRP A 171 -19.34 -40.40 5.18
N ASP A 172 -20.52 -40.24 5.77
CA ASP A 172 -21.43 -41.36 6.01
C ASP A 172 -22.28 -41.54 4.75
N TRP A 173 -22.20 -42.71 4.12
CA TRP A 173 -22.80 -42.96 2.81
C TRP A 173 -24.09 -43.77 2.98
N ASP A 174 -25.21 -43.25 2.47
CA ASP A 174 -26.45 -44.03 2.34
C ASP A 174 -26.39 -45.08 1.20
N VAL A 175 -25.31 -45.06 0.42
CA VAL A 175 -25.03 -45.93 -0.74
C VAL A 175 -23.65 -46.56 -0.59
N THR A 176 -23.32 -47.54 -1.44
CA THR A 176 -21.98 -48.13 -1.45
C THR A 176 -20.90 -47.04 -1.56
N PRO A 177 -19.96 -46.96 -0.59
CA PRO A 177 -18.90 -45.97 -0.61
C PRO A 177 -18.04 -46.06 -1.89
N PRO A 178 -17.43 -44.95 -2.35
CA PRO A 178 -16.68 -44.91 -3.61
C PRO A 178 -15.52 -45.92 -3.70
N SER A 179 -14.84 -46.18 -2.58
CA SER A 179 -13.73 -47.14 -2.51
C SER A 179 -14.21 -48.59 -2.67
N GLU A 180 -15.30 -48.95 -1.98
CA GLU A 180 -15.91 -50.28 -2.12
C GLU A 180 -16.46 -50.47 -3.52
N ARG A 181 -17.08 -49.42 -4.09
CA ARG A 181 -17.59 -49.45 -5.45
C ARG A 181 -16.50 -49.68 -6.49
N TYR A 182 -15.31 -49.12 -6.27
CA TYR A 182 -14.14 -49.38 -7.12
C TYR A 182 -13.73 -50.86 -7.06
N LEU A 183 -13.68 -51.46 -5.87
CA LEU A 183 -13.33 -52.88 -5.71
C LEU A 183 -14.35 -53.79 -6.39
N GLU A 184 -15.64 -53.53 -6.21
CA GLU A 184 -16.71 -54.27 -6.90
C GLU A 184 -16.54 -54.21 -8.43
N LEU A 185 -16.25 -53.03 -8.98
CA LEU A 185 -16.04 -52.85 -10.42
C LEU A 185 -14.79 -53.59 -10.89
N LYS A 186 -13.71 -53.54 -10.13
CA LYS A 186 -12.48 -54.27 -10.44
C LYS A 186 -12.72 -55.78 -10.50
N GLU A 187 -13.38 -56.35 -9.49
CA GLU A 187 -13.74 -57.77 -9.47
C GLU A 187 -14.67 -58.14 -10.64
N ALA A 188 -15.65 -57.28 -10.93
CA ALA A 188 -16.59 -57.50 -12.02
C ALA A 188 -15.93 -57.44 -13.41
N VAL A 189 -14.91 -56.60 -13.60
CA VAL A 189 -14.12 -56.55 -14.84
C VAL A 189 -13.30 -57.84 -14.99
N SER A 190 -12.55 -58.24 -13.98
CA SER A 190 -11.75 -59.48 -14.02
C SER A 190 -12.61 -60.72 -14.26
N ALA A 191 -13.78 -60.81 -13.63
CA ALA A 191 -14.70 -61.94 -13.83
C ALA A 191 -15.29 -62.00 -15.26
N LEU A 192 -15.38 -60.86 -15.96
CA LEU A 192 -15.83 -60.82 -17.36
C LEU A 192 -14.70 -61.17 -18.33
N GLU A 193 -13.46 -60.77 -18.01
CA GLU A 193 -12.26 -61.14 -18.77
C GLU A 193 -12.03 -62.66 -18.73
N ASP A 194 -12.12 -63.28 -17.55
CA ASP A 194 -11.99 -64.74 -17.38
C ASP A 194 -13.07 -65.53 -18.12
N ARG A 195 -14.19 -64.88 -18.46
CA ARG A 195 -15.32 -65.48 -19.18
C ARG A 195 -15.28 -65.20 -20.69
N ALA A 196 -14.39 -64.32 -21.14
CA ALA A 196 -14.19 -64.08 -22.56
C ALA A 196 -13.47 -65.30 -23.18
N PRO A 197 -14.03 -65.92 -24.24
CA PRO A 197 -13.52 -67.16 -24.84
C PRO A 197 -12.21 -66.98 -25.64
#